data_AF-A0AAV6U265-F1
#
_entry.id   AF-A0AAV6U265-F1
#
_cell.length_a   1.000
_cell.length_b   1.000
_cell.length_c   1.000
_cell.angle_alpha   90.00
_cell.angle_beta   90.00
_cell.angle_gamma   90.00
#
_symmetry.space_group_name_H-M   'P 1'
#
loop_
_entity.id
_entity.type
_entity.pdbx_description
1 polymer ?
#
loop_
_entity_poly.entity_id
_entity_poly.type
_entity_poly.pdbx_seq_one_letter_code
_entity_poly.pdbx_strand_id
1 'polypeptide(L)'
;MLSTEIHTDAVQRMSSTTSIKPNILVNFSTLPEKKLRAEVLCCLESVYTYTSLRKAARDVKMMKLMFPDSEIAASMQLERTKISYTIVFDLAYHFRQELQRLLQCCDYLVRCGL
;
A
#
# COMPACT_ATOMS: atom_id res chain seq x y z
N MET A 1 -28.28 -51.83 9.25
CA MET A 1 -28.76 -50.55 9.83
C MET A 1 -27.93 -50.30 11.07
N LEU A 2 -27.22 -49.15 11.10
CA LEU A 2 -26.65 -48.38 12.22
C LEU A 2 -26.41 -49.12 13.57
N SER A 3 -25.23 -49.08 14.19
CA SER A 3 -24.44 -47.88 14.48
C SER A 3 -22.95 -48.17 14.68
N THR A 4 -22.13 -47.23 14.23
CA THR A 4 -20.67 -47.20 14.26
C THR A 4 -20.09 -46.94 15.65
N GLU A 5 -18.96 -47.60 15.90
CA GLU A 5 -18.13 -47.57 17.09
C GLU A 5 -17.41 -46.22 17.27
N ILE A 6 -17.28 -45.81 18.54
CA ILE A 6 -16.34 -44.78 18.97
C ILE A 6 -15.00 -45.47 19.21
N HIS A 7 -13.96 -45.07 18.47
CA HIS A 7 -12.59 -45.20 18.95
C HIS A 7 -11.89 -43.85 18.80
N THR A 8 -11.69 -43.23 19.97
CA THR A 8 -10.72 -42.17 20.21
C THR A 8 -9.33 -42.74 19.94
N ASP A 9 -8.50 -42.06 19.15
CA ASP A 9 -7.06 -41.93 19.44
C ASP A 9 -6.41 -40.85 18.57
N ALA A 10 -5.55 -40.10 19.25
CA ALA A 10 -4.94 -38.86 18.84
C ALA A 10 -3.86 -39.03 17.77
N VAL A 11 -3.81 -38.11 16.81
CA VAL A 11 -2.54 -37.51 16.35
C VAL A 11 -2.79 -36.04 16.03
N GLN A 12 -2.39 -35.17 16.97
CA GLN A 12 -2.15 -33.75 16.72
C GLN A 12 -1.20 -33.60 15.53
N ARG A 13 -1.70 -33.12 14.39
CA ARG A 13 -0.84 -32.41 13.43
C ARG A 13 -0.79 -30.96 13.87
N MET A 14 0.22 -30.65 14.68
CA MET A 14 0.74 -29.30 14.84
C MET A 14 1.19 -28.82 13.45
N SER A 15 0.29 -28.14 12.75
CA SER A 15 0.70 -27.20 11.72
C SER A 15 0.75 -25.85 12.41
N SER A 16 1.94 -25.48 12.85
CA SER A 16 2.27 -24.11 13.22
C SER A 16 1.93 -23.21 12.03
N THR A 17 0.72 -22.63 12.04
CA THR A 17 0.37 -21.57 11.11
C THR A 17 1.03 -20.31 11.64
N THR A 18 2.27 -20.16 11.21
CA THR A 18 3.03 -18.91 11.24
C THR A 18 2.06 -17.76 11.09
N SER A 19 2.00 -16.87 12.08
CA SER A 19 1.32 -15.59 11.97
C SER A 19 1.81 -14.94 10.67
N ILE A 20 1.02 -15.06 9.62
CA ILE A 20 1.22 -14.34 8.37
C ILE A 20 0.93 -12.90 8.77
N LYS A 21 1.94 -12.21 9.29
CA LYS A 21 1.95 -10.75 9.31
C LYS A 21 1.86 -10.39 7.84
N PRO A 22 0.75 -9.83 7.34
CA PRO A 22 0.75 -9.35 5.97
C PRO A 22 1.67 -8.13 6.01
N ASN A 23 2.94 -8.32 5.65
CA ASN A 23 3.85 -7.22 5.40
C ASN A 23 3.35 -6.54 4.12
N ILE A 24 2.26 -5.76 4.24
CA ILE A 24 1.73 -4.83 3.23
C ILE A 24 2.64 -3.60 3.19
N LEU A 25 3.95 -3.78 3.38
CA LEU A 25 4.90 -2.73 3.10
C LEU A 25 5.19 -2.86 1.61
N VAL A 26 4.35 -2.22 0.78
CA VAL A 26 4.72 -1.94 -0.60
C VAL A 26 6.04 -1.20 -0.52
N ASN A 27 7.12 -1.89 -0.85
CA ASN A 27 8.44 -1.39 -0.56
C ASN A 27 8.87 -0.39 -1.64
N PHE A 28 8.22 0.76 -1.67
CA PHE A 28 8.58 1.89 -2.54
C PHE A 28 10.04 2.34 -2.34
N SER A 29 10.72 1.83 -1.31
CA SER A 29 12.15 2.06 -1.12
C SER A 29 13.04 1.37 -2.15
N THR A 30 12.54 0.36 -2.87
CA THR A 30 13.27 -0.32 -3.96
C THR A 30 13.17 0.39 -5.31
N LEU A 31 12.41 1.48 -5.39
CA LEU A 31 12.37 2.30 -6.60
C LEU A 31 13.79 2.85 -6.88
N PRO A 32 14.40 2.51 -8.03
CA PRO A 32 15.79 2.86 -8.32
C PRO A 32 15.97 4.37 -8.50
N GLU A 33 14.93 5.06 -8.94
CA GLU A 33 14.95 6.49 -9.18
C GLU A 33 14.52 7.28 -7.93
N LYS A 34 15.49 8.01 -7.35
CA LYS A 34 15.29 8.84 -6.14
C LYS A 34 14.17 9.87 -6.31
N LYS A 35 14.07 10.49 -7.49
CA LYS A 35 13.03 11.46 -7.84
C LYS A 35 11.64 10.80 -7.81
N LEU A 36 11.47 9.70 -8.54
CA LEU A 36 10.20 8.98 -8.60
C LEU A 36 9.74 8.55 -7.20
N ARG A 37 10.67 8.07 -6.38
CA ARG A 37 10.38 7.70 -4.99
C ARG A 37 9.86 8.89 -4.17
N ALA A 38 10.50 10.06 -4.27
CA ALA A 38 10.05 11.26 -3.57
C ALA A 38 8.66 11.71 -4.04
N GLU A 39 8.41 11.65 -5.36
CA GLU A 39 7.12 11.96 -5.97
C GLU A 39 6.00 11.03 -5.48
N VAL A 40 6.25 9.72 -5.44
CA VAL A 40 5.30 8.73 -4.92
C VAL A 40 5.01 8.96 -3.43
N LEU A 41 6.04 9.25 -2.63
CA LEU A 41 5.87 9.57 -1.20
C LEU A 41 5.00 10.80 -1.00
N CYS A 42 5.19 11.88 -1.77
CA CYS A 42 4.32 13.04 -1.71
C CYS A 42 2.86 12.70 -2.05
N CYS A 43 2.63 11.83 -3.04
CA CYS A 43 1.27 11.38 -3.38
C CYS A 43 0.64 10.58 -2.24
N LEU A 44 1.38 9.65 -1.63
CA LEU A 44 0.91 8.86 -0.49
C LEU A 44 0.60 9.73 0.72
N GLU A 45 1.49 10.66 1.05
CA GLU A 45 1.30 11.63 2.14
C GLU A 45 0.05 12.48 1.92
N SER A 46 -0.20 12.89 0.68
CA SER A 46 -1.39 13.67 0.32
C SER A 46 -2.69 12.90 0.57
N VAL A 47 -2.69 11.60 0.28
CA VAL A 47 -3.84 10.72 0.56
C VAL A 47 -3.99 10.47 2.06
N TYR A 48 -2.88 10.18 2.75
CA TYR A 48 -2.86 9.89 4.18
C TYR A 48 -3.36 11.07 5.03
N THR A 49 -2.95 12.28 4.67
CA THR A 49 -3.32 13.52 5.39
C THR A 49 -4.63 14.13 4.89
N TYR A 50 -5.31 13.52 3.91
CA TYR A 50 -6.48 14.08 3.21
C TYR A 50 -6.23 15.51 2.67
N THR A 51 -4.98 15.81 2.30
CA THR A 51 -4.58 17.12 1.82
C THR A 51 -5.14 17.37 0.42
N SER A 52 -5.69 18.57 0.19
CA SER A 52 -6.16 18.95 -1.15
C SER A 52 -5.01 18.90 -2.18
N LEU A 53 -5.30 18.41 -3.39
CA LEU A 53 -4.28 18.29 -4.44
C LEU A 53 -3.65 19.63 -4.83
N ARG A 54 -4.37 20.74 -4.63
CA ARG A 54 -3.86 22.10 -4.83
C ARG A 54 -2.81 22.47 -3.78
N LYS A 55 -3.02 22.07 -2.52
CA LYS A 55 -2.07 22.27 -1.43
C LYS A 55 -0.83 21.39 -1.63
N ALA A 56 -1.01 20.10 -1.94
CA ALA A 56 0.10 19.19 -2.23
C ALA A 56 1.01 19.71 -3.37
N ALA A 57 0.41 20.19 -4.48
CA ALA A 57 1.18 20.79 -5.57
C ALA A 57 1.92 22.09 -5.16
N ARG A 58 1.35 22.87 -4.24
CA ARG A 58 2.00 24.06 -3.68
C ARG A 58 3.15 23.68 -2.77
N ASP A 59 3.02 22.63 -1.98
CA ASP A 59 4.06 22.15 -1.06
C ASP A 59 5.29 21.69 -1.83
N VAL A 60 5.12 21.06 -2.99
CA VAL A 60 6.25 20.69 -3.85
C VAL A 60 6.97 21.93 -4.39
N LYS A 61 6.23 22.99 -4.76
CA LYS A 61 6.83 24.29 -5.13
C LYS A 61 7.57 24.92 -3.96
N MET A 62 7.02 24.83 -2.75
CA MET A 62 7.62 25.39 -1.55
C MET A 62 8.89 24.63 -1.14
N MET A 63 8.88 23.29 -1.27
CA MET A 63 10.04 22.45 -1.03
C MET A 63 11.23 22.80 -1.94
N LYS A 64 10.98 23.10 -3.22
CA LYS A 64 12.01 23.60 -4.14
C LYS A 64 12.65 24.91 -3.67
N LEU A 65 11.84 25.80 -3.10
CA LEU A 65 12.31 27.09 -2.60
C LEU A 65 13.07 26.95 -1.28
N MET A 66 12.61 26.07 -0.40
CA MET A 66 13.22 25.82 0.91
C MET A 66 14.53 25.05 0.82
N PHE A 67 14.70 24.20 -0.20
CA PHE A 67 15.86 23.33 -0.39
C PHE A 67 16.45 23.51 -1.79
N PRO A 68 17.08 24.68 -2.07
CA PRO A 68 17.60 24.99 -3.40
C PRO A 68 18.81 24.13 -3.82
N ASP A 69 19.51 23.55 -2.84
CA ASP A 69 20.66 22.66 -3.00
C ASP A 69 20.26 21.19 -3.24
N SER A 70 19.00 20.83 -2.97
CA SER A 70 18.52 19.47 -3.14
C SER A 70 18.21 19.18 -4.61
N GLU A 71 19.06 18.36 -5.24
CA GLU A 71 18.84 17.86 -6.61
C GLU A 71 17.49 17.14 -6.75
N ILE A 72 17.07 16.41 -5.72
CA ILE A 72 15.78 15.71 -5.70
C ILE A 72 14.67 16.75 -5.71
N ALA A 73 14.67 17.72 -4.78
CA ALA A 73 13.62 18.73 -4.72
C ALA A 73 13.55 19.53 -6.04
N ALA A 74 14.69 19.98 -6.56
CA ALA A 74 14.76 20.72 -7.82
C ALA A 74 14.16 19.93 -9.01
N SER A 75 14.45 18.63 -9.10
CA SER A 75 14.01 17.74 -10.17
C SER A 75 12.54 17.30 -10.09
N MET A 76 11.87 17.46 -8.94
CA MET A 76 10.47 17.06 -8.78
C MET A 76 9.54 17.85 -9.69
N GLN A 77 8.67 17.17 -10.43
CA GLN A 77 7.73 17.80 -11.36
C GLN A 77 6.30 17.41 -11.01
N LEU A 78 5.97 17.52 -9.74
CA LEU A 78 4.70 17.07 -9.20
C LEU A 78 3.68 18.21 -9.16
N GLU A 79 2.92 18.34 -10.25
CA GLU A 79 1.81 19.27 -10.34
C GLU A 79 0.46 18.61 -10.02
N ARG A 80 -0.59 19.41 -9.78
CA ARG A 80 -1.92 18.93 -9.40
C ARG A 80 -2.41 17.76 -10.26
N THR A 81 -2.27 17.87 -11.58
CA THR A 81 -2.72 16.84 -12.52
C THR A 81 -1.89 15.57 -12.38
N LYS A 82 -0.56 15.70 -12.29
CA LYS A 82 0.32 14.55 -12.09
C LYS A 82 -0.02 13.82 -10.79
N ILE A 83 -0.22 14.57 -9.70
CA ILE A 83 -0.65 14.01 -8.40
C ILE A 83 -1.98 13.26 -8.55
N SER A 84 -3.01 13.88 -9.14
CA SER A 84 -4.31 13.21 -9.31
C SER A 84 -4.20 11.93 -10.12
N TYR A 85 -3.43 11.96 -11.22
CA TYR A 85 -3.31 10.80 -12.10
C TYR A 85 -2.54 9.68 -11.41
N THR A 86 -1.42 9.99 -10.74
CA THR A 86 -0.65 9.01 -9.98
C THR A 86 -1.49 8.40 -8.85
N ILE A 87 -2.31 9.17 -8.14
CA ILE A 87 -3.18 8.61 -7.10
C ILE A 87 -4.24 7.68 -7.71
N VAL A 88 -4.97 8.12 -8.74
CA VAL A 88 -6.15 7.42 -9.26
C VAL A 88 -5.79 6.23 -10.14
N PHE A 89 -4.81 6.40 -11.03
CA PHE A 89 -4.48 5.42 -12.06
C PHE A 89 -3.32 4.52 -11.68
N ASP A 90 -2.35 5.01 -10.91
CA ASP A 90 -1.20 4.18 -10.51
C ASP A 90 -1.44 3.57 -9.12
N LEU A 91 -1.47 4.41 -8.08
CA LEU A 91 -1.51 3.94 -6.69
C LEU A 91 -2.80 3.18 -6.38
N ALA A 92 -3.96 3.76 -6.68
CA ALA A 92 -5.23 3.08 -6.42
C ALA A 92 -5.37 1.80 -7.24
N TYR A 93 -4.86 1.77 -8.48
CA TYR A 93 -4.85 0.54 -9.27
C TYR A 93 -3.95 -0.52 -8.63
N HIS A 94 -2.71 -0.16 -8.28
CA HIS A 94 -1.77 -1.05 -7.62
C HIS A 94 -2.33 -1.62 -6.32
N PHE A 95 -2.88 -0.79 -5.43
CA PHE A 95 -3.46 -1.25 -4.17
C PHE A 95 -4.71 -2.13 -4.38
N ARG A 96 -5.51 -1.88 -5.41
CA ARG A 96 -6.63 -2.77 -5.78
C ARG A 96 -6.13 -4.14 -6.23
N GLN A 97 -5.12 -4.19 -7.10
CA GLN A 97 -4.52 -5.45 -7.56
C GLN A 97 -3.92 -6.24 -6.41
N GLU A 98 -3.16 -5.56 -5.55
CA GLU A 98 -2.55 -6.20 -4.39
C GLU A 98 -3.60 -6.70 -3.39
N LEU A 99 -4.65 -5.92 -3.15
CA LEU A 99 -5.78 -6.37 -2.33
C LEU A 99 -6.43 -7.61 -2.95
N GLN A 100 -6.72 -7.61 -4.25
CA GLN A 100 -7.31 -8.77 -4.94
C GLN A 100 -6.42 -10.00 -4.83
N ARG A 101 -5.10 -9.85 -5.03
CA ARG A 101 -4.12 -10.92 -4.88
C ARG A 101 -4.12 -11.49 -3.46
N LEU A 102 -4.17 -10.63 -2.44
CA LEU A 102 -4.23 -11.06 -1.05
C LEU A 102 -5.54 -11.80 -0.75
N LEU A 103 -6.67 -11.30 -1.26
CA LEU A 103 -7.98 -11.94 -1.06
C LEU A 103 -8.05 -13.34 -1.69
N GLN A 104 -7.36 -13.60 -2.80
CA GLN A 104 -7.28 -14.94 -3.40
C GLN A 104 -6.53 -15.95 -2.52
N CYS A 105 -5.68 -15.49 -1.61
CA CYS A 105 -4.93 -16.34 -0.69
C CYS A 105 -5.65 -16.53 0.67
N CYS A 106 -6.83 -15.94 0.86
CA CYS A 106 -7.57 -16.01 2.12
C CYS A 106 -8.68 -17.05 2.03
N ASP A 107 -8.73 -17.99 2.97
CA ASP A 107 -9.79 -19.01 3.05
C ASP A 107 -11.15 -18.42 3.50
N TYR A 108 -11.13 -17.31 4.23
CA TYR A 108 -12.32 -16.64 4.71
C TYR A 108 -12.16 -15.11 4.69
N LEU A 109 -13.23 -14.42 4.31
CA LEU A 109 -13.32 -12.96 4.27
C LEU A 109 -14.38 -12.51 5.27
N VAL A 110 -13.97 -11.79 6.32
CA VAL A 110 -14.89 -11.19 7.28
C VAL A 110 -15.14 -9.75 6.86
N ARG A 111 -16.39 -9.46 6.48
CA ARG A 111 -16.83 -8.10 6.18
C ARG A 111 -17.37 -7.46 7.46
N CYS A 112 -16.68 -6.44 7.97
CA CYS A 112 -17.28 -5.56 8.97
C CYS A 112 -18.32 -4.67 8.27
N GLY A 113 -19.58 -4.78 8.70
CA GLY A 113 -20.63 -3.84 8.28
C GLY A 113 -20.34 -2.45 8.84
N LEU A 114 -20.40 -1.46 7.97
CA LEU A 114 -20.42 -0.03 8.31
C LEU A 114 -21.87 0.44 8.33
#